data_AF-A0AA88TQD2-F1
#
_entry.id   AF-A0AA88TQD2-F1
#
_cell.length_a   1.000
_cell.length_b   1.000
_cell.length_c   1.000
_cell.angle_alpha   90.00
_cell.angle_beta   90.00
_cell.angle_gamma   90.00
#
_symmetry.space_group_name_H-M   'P 1'
#
loop_
_entity.id
_entity.type
_entity.pdbx_description
1 polymer ?
#
loop_
_entity_poly.entity_id
_entity_poly.type
_entity_poly.pdbx_seq_one_letter_code
_entity_poly.pdbx_strand_id
1 'polypeptide(L)'
;MFSLSVLLLTLLLLNSRLLTSADTVVTCDGPFVQRLSCDTGVISVQSAMFGRTSSLICSIGRPPSETSNTQCSTDVPAVSKRCNGLRECEINTQELAPRDPCFGTYKYYTTDYICIPAETSVTCHSGYGYLKCENGKIQINTANYGRTDKTTCSEGRPSNELQNTDCYSPNALTPTVVTCDGDVQRLSCDIGVISVQSATFGRTSSQICSAGRPPSETSNTKCSMDVPVFSKRCNGLRECEINTLELSTSDPCYGTYKYYTTNYICIPAETSVTCHYGYSYLKCENGRIQINTANYGRTDKTTCSEGRPSVQLQNTNCYSPNALAPVSKSCNGLESCEVFATHMVFTDPCVGTYKYLTISYFCLPPAVRSNMVCEHETSTLTCDNGTVIRIHSANYGRTDGTTCCAGRPATELAKTDCYALNSQTVVASGCEGKNSCSILASNSVFSDPCVGTFKYLYISYSCVSKCKTESSSLLIFVFAENDS
;
A
#
# COMPACT_ATOMS: atom_id res chain seq x y z
N MET A 1 -58.06 -23.24 -20.61
CA MET A 1 -57.72 -21.93 -21.22
C MET A 1 -58.28 -20.83 -20.33
N PHE A 2 -57.38 -19.95 -19.86
CA PHE A 2 -57.57 -18.67 -19.17
C PHE A 2 -58.36 -18.64 -17.84
N SER A 3 -57.62 -18.37 -16.76
CA SER A 3 -58.15 -17.84 -15.49
C SER A 3 -57.49 -16.47 -15.22
N LEU A 4 -58.33 -15.47 -14.99
CA LEU A 4 -58.05 -14.09 -14.61
C LEU A 4 -58.03 -13.97 -13.08
N SER A 5 -57.08 -13.21 -12.50
CA SER A 5 -57.24 -12.14 -11.47
C SER A 5 -55.89 -11.90 -10.74
N VAL A 6 -55.13 -10.87 -11.12
CA VAL A 6 -55.05 -9.53 -10.49
C VAL A 6 -54.49 -9.56 -9.06
N LEU A 7 -53.21 -9.18 -8.89
CA LEU A 7 -52.74 -8.40 -7.75
C LEU A 7 -51.43 -7.63 -8.09
N LEU A 8 -51.53 -6.30 -8.02
CA LEU A 8 -50.49 -5.24 -7.79
C LEU A 8 -49.22 -5.22 -8.65
N LEU A 9 -49.14 -4.30 -9.63
CA LEU A 9 -48.54 -2.94 -9.55
C LEU A 9 -47.04 -2.89 -9.21
N THR A 10 -46.27 -2.54 -10.26
CA THR A 10 -45.05 -1.70 -10.25
C THR A 10 -43.91 -2.09 -9.30
N LEU A 11 -43.03 -2.98 -9.75
CA LEU A 11 -41.62 -2.93 -9.31
C LEU A 11 -40.88 -1.88 -10.16
N LEU A 12 -41.16 -0.61 -9.85
CA LEU A 12 -40.30 0.51 -10.26
C LEU A 12 -38.97 0.37 -9.51
N LEU A 13 -37.89 0.23 -10.28
CA LEU A 13 -36.55 0.74 -10.03
C LEU A 13 -36.26 1.17 -8.58
N LEU A 14 -35.71 0.26 -7.78
CA LEU A 14 -34.75 0.61 -6.73
C LEU A 14 -33.45 -0.14 -7.01
N ASN A 15 -32.88 0.15 -8.20
CA ASN A 15 -31.44 0.24 -8.30
C ASN A 15 -31.05 1.38 -7.36
N SER A 16 -30.60 1.08 -6.14
CA SER A 16 -29.72 1.98 -5.42
C SER A 16 -28.39 2.03 -6.19
N ARG A 17 -28.41 2.74 -7.32
CA ARG A 17 -27.20 3.33 -7.88
C ARG A 17 -26.57 4.08 -6.72
N LEU A 18 -25.40 3.66 -6.26
CA LEU A 18 -24.47 4.64 -5.69
C LEU A 18 -24.43 5.78 -6.71
N LEU A 19 -24.87 6.97 -6.31
CA LEU A 19 -24.76 8.15 -7.15
C LEU A 19 -23.28 8.37 -7.42
N THR A 20 -22.82 7.87 -8.56
CA THR A 20 -21.59 8.34 -9.20
C THR A 20 -22.05 9.55 -9.99
N SER A 21 -21.70 10.77 -9.54
CA SER A 21 -21.89 11.96 -10.37
C SER A 21 -20.97 11.79 -11.58
N ALA A 22 -21.56 11.67 -12.77
CA ALA A 22 -20.83 11.65 -14.02
C ALA A 22 -20.85 13.08 -14.56
N ASP A 23 -19.67 13.69 -14.62
CA ASP A 23 -19.49 15.07 -15.02
C ASP A 23 -18.63 15.16 -16.28
N THR A 24 -18.99 16.07 -17.17
CA THR A 24 -18.25 16.38 -18.39
C THR A 24 -17.75 17.83 -18.31
N VAL A 25 -16.43 18.01 -18.36
CA VAL A 25 -15.81 19.34 -18.37
C VAL A 25 -15.32 19.66 -19.77
N VAL A 26 -15.74 20.81 -20.30
CA VAL A 26 -15.33 21.32 -21.61
C VAL A 26 -14.47 22.56 -21.45
N THR A 27 -13.36 22.63 -22.16
CA THR A 27 -12.48 23.80 -22.19
C THR A 27 -12.09 24.11 -23.63
N CYS A 28 -12.45 25.30 -24.12
CA CYS A 28 -12.10 25.71 -25.47
C CYS A 28 -10.58 25.83 -25.63
N ASP A 29 -10.06 25.57 -26.84
CA ASP A 29 -8.63 25.68 -27.14
C ASP A 29 -8.12 27.13 -26.89
N GLY A 30 -7.01 27.26 -26.14
CA GLY A 30 -6.49 28.54 -25.63
C GLY A 30 -5.76 28.40 -24.27
N PRO A 31 -5.25 29.51 -23.67
CA PRO A 31 -4.53 29.50 -22.39
C PRO A 31 -5.48 29.34 -21.20
N PHE A 32 -6.24 28.25 -21.19
CA PHE A 32 -7.29 28.00 -20.20
C PHE A 32 -6.94 26.82 -19.31
N VAL A 33 -7.40 26.88 -18.06
CA VAL A 33 -7.23 25.80 -17.08
C VAL A 33 -8.49 24.95 -17.05
N GLN A 34 -8.34 23.65 -17.25
CA GLN A 34 -9.40 22.68 -17.04
C GLN A 34 -9.44 22.30 -15.56
N ARG A 35 -10.62 22.38 -14.92
CA ARG A 35 -10.81 22.04 -13.49
C ARG A 35 -11.78 20.88 -13.34
N LEU A 36 -11.35 19.84 -12.63
CA LEU A 36 -12.19 18.72 -12.21
C LEU A 36 -12.28 18.73 -10.68
N SER A 37 -13.45 18.44 -10.14
CA SER A 37 -13.65 18.36 -8.69
C SER A 37 -14.72 17.34 -8.33
N CYS A 38 -14.53 16.69 -7.18
CA CYS A 38 -15.49 15.81 -6.53
C CYS A 38 -15.87 16.34 -5.14
N ASP A 39 -17.15 16.61 -4.93
CA ASP A 39 -17.68 17.02 -3.62
C ASP A 39 -17.38 15.95 -2.55
N THR A 40 -17.56 14.68 -2.91
CA THR A 40 -17.20 13.50 -2.11
C THR A 40 -16.51 12.47 -2.99
N GLY A 41 -15.52 11.77 -2.43
CA GLY A 41 -14.74 10.77 -3.15
C GLY A 41 -13.56 11.35 -3.93
N VAL A 42 -13.08 10.61 -4.93
CA VAL A 42 -11.97 11.01 -5.81
C VAL A 42 -12.35 10.89 -7.28
N ILE A 43 -11.67 11.67 -8.11
CA ILE A 43 -11.85 11.71 -9.57
C ILE A 43 -11.41 10.38 -10.19
N SER A 44 -12.25 9.85 -11.07
CA SER A 44 -11.94 8.73 -11.96
C SER A 44 -12.34 9.10 -13.39
N VAL A 45 -11.36 9.58 -14.16
CA VAL A 45 -11.49 9.97 -15.57
C VAL A 45 -11.84 8.74 -16.40
N GLN A 46 -12.98 8.82 -17.08
CA GLN A 46 -13.49 7.80 -18.00
C GLN A 46 -12.97 8.00 -19.41
N SER A 47 -12.91 9.27 -19.85
CA SER A 47 -12.41 9.65 -21.16
C SER A 47 -11.84 11.07 -21.11
N ALA A 48 -10.85 11.36 -21.95
CA ALA A 48 -10.34 12.71 -22.14
C ALA A 48 -9.91 12.86 -23.59
N MET A 49 -10.44 13.87 -24.27
CA MET A 49 -10.28 14.09 -25.71
C MET A 49 -9.88 15.52 -26.01
N PHE A 50 -9.07 15.70 -27.06
CA PHE A 50 -8.84 16.99 -27.69
C PHE A 50 -9.31 16.94 -29.15
N GLY A 51 -10.18 17.88 -29.54
CA GLY A 51 -10.75 17.88 -30.88
C GLY A 51 -12.05 18.69 -30.97
N ARG A 52 -12.90 18.33 -31.93
CA ARG A 52 -14.25 18.85 -32.08
C ARG A 52 -15.20 17.70 -32.42
N THR A 53 -16.19 17.50 -31.57
CA THR A 53 -17.28 16.52 -31.72
C THR A 53 -18.65 17.18 -31.91
N SER A 54 -18.73 18.51 -31.78
CA SER A 54 -19.94 19.31 -31.88
C SER A 54 -19.66 20.64 -32.58
N SER A 55 -20.56 21.04 -33.47
CA SER A 55 -20.51 22.33 -34.16
C SER A 55 -20.94 23.50 -33.28
N LEU A 56 -21.58 23.22 -32.13
CA LEU A 56 -22.13 24.23 -31.22
C LEU A 56 -21.17 24.61 -30.09
N ILE A 57 -20.42 23.64 -29.56
CA ILE A 57 -19.49 23.85 -28.45
C ILE A 57 -18.32 24.74 -28.92
N CYS A 58 -17.97 25.77 -28.14
CA CYS A 58 -16.87 26.70 -28.47
C CYS A 58 -16.98 27.29 -29.90
N SER A 59 -18.19 27.70 -30.31
CA SER A 59 -18.48 28.20 -31.68
C SER A 59 -18.67 29.73 -31.78
N ILE A 60 -18.82 30.43 -30.65
CA ILE A 60 -19.09 31.87 -30.62
C ILE A 60 -17.94 32.63 -31.31
N GLY A 61 -18.27 33.42 -32.34
CA GLY A 61 -17.31 34.23 -33.08
C GLY A 61 -16.44 33.45 -34.09
N ARG A 62 -16.75 32.18 -34.37
CA ARG A 62 -15.96 31.31 -35.27
C ARG A 62 -16.68 31.05 -36.59
N PRO A 63 -15.97 31.04 -37.74
CA PRO A 63 -16.58 30.76 -39.04
C PRO A 63 -16.96 29.28 -39.19
N PRO A 64 -17.96 28.93 -40.04
CA PRO A 64 -18.36 27.53 -40.27
C PRO A 64 -17.24 26.62 -40.78
N SER A 65 -16.23 27.18 -41.46
CA SER A 65 -15.04 26.45 -41.90
C SER A 65 -14.23 25.88 -40.73
N GLU A 66 -14.30 26.50 -39.55
CA GLU A 66 -13.59 26.06 -38.34
C GLU A 66 -14.43 25.15 -37.43
N THR A 67 -15.76 25.11 -37.59
CA THR A 67 -16.69 24.43 -36.67
C THR A 67 -17.47 23.26 -37.28
N SER A 68 -17.43 23.07 -38.60
CA SER A 68 -18.18 22.02 -39.30
C SER A 68 -17.58 20.62 -39.18
N ASN A 69 -16.27 20.50 -38.99
CA ASN A 69 -15.59 19.21 -38.82
C ASN A 69 -15.79 18.66 -37.40
N THR A 70 -16.85 17.87 -37.19
CA THR A 70 -17.20 17.24 -35.91
C THR A 70 -16.72 15.79 -35.76
N GLN A 71 -15.97 15.27 -36.74
CA GLN A 71 -15.37 13.93 -36.70
C GLN A 71 -13.86 14.06 -36.46
N CYS A 72 -13.47 14.97 -35.58
CA CYS A 72 -12.08 15.24 -35.25
C CYS A 72 -11.87 15.09 -33.76
N SER A 73 -11.11 14.08 -33.34
CA SER A 73 -10.68 13.97 -31.95
C SER A 73 -9.47 13.06 -31.82
N THR A 74 -8.70 13.27 -30.75
CA THR A 74 -7.64 12.37 -30.30
C THR A 74 -7.71 12.23 -28.78
N ASP A 75 -7.37 11.05 -28.27
CA ASP A 75 -7.33 10.79 -26.84
C ASP A 75 -6.22 11.60 -26.17
N VAL A 76 -6.46 12.04 -24.94
CA VAL A 76 -5.50 12.76 -24.09
C VAL A 76 -5.28 11.99 -22.78
N PRO A 77 -4.54 10.87 -22.78
CA PRO A 77 -4.32 10.05 -21.59
C PRO A 77 -3.59 10.79 -20.46
N ALA A 78 -2.95 11.93 -20.75
CA ALA A 78 -2.29 12.75 -19.74
C ALA A 78 -3.26 13.30 -18.68
N VAL A 79 -4.54 13.51 -19.03
CA VAL A 79 -5.56 13.99 -18.09
C VAL A 79 -5.85 12.97 -17.00
N SER A 80 -6.08 11.70 -17.37
CA SER A 80 -6.32 10.63 -16.39
C SER A 80 -5.09 10.37 -15.53
N LYS A 81 -3.87 10.49 -16.09
CA LYS A 81 -2.62 10.40 -15.33
C LYS A 81 -2.48 11.49 -14.26
N ARG A 82 -2.89 12.72 -14.57
CA ARG A 82 -2.76 13.88 -13.66
C ARG A 82 -3.90 13.96 -12.64
N CYS A 83 -5.12 13.53 -13.00
CA CYS A 83 -6.30 13.77 -12.16
C CYS A 83 -6.84 12.56 -11.40
N ASN A 84 -6.58 11.31 -11.84
CA ASN A 84 -7.17 10.15 -11.18
C ASN A 84 -6.70 10.02 -9.73
N GLY A 85 -7.63 9.83 -8.81
CA GLY A 85 -7.36 9.68 -7.37
C GLY A 85 -7.20 11.01 -6.62
N LEU A 86 -7.30 12.16 -7.29
CA LEU A 86 -7.38 13.46 -6.64
C LEU A 86 -8.83 13.83 -6.33
N ARG A 87 -9.03 14.66 -5.30
CA ARG A 87 -10.34 15.27 -5.04
C ARG A 87 -10.60 16.46 -5.98
N GLU A 88 -9.56 17.25 -6.21
CA GLU A 88 -9.55 18.40 -7.10
C GLU A 88 -8.33 18.31 -8.02
N CYS A 89 -8.52 18.64 -9.30
CA CYS A 89 -7.45 18.61 -10.29
C CYS A 89 -7.55 19.82 -11.22
N GLU A 90 -6.43 20.53 -11.37
CA GLU A 90 -6.28 21.63 -12.33
C GLU A 90 -5.26 21.27 -13.39
N ILE A 91 -5.62 21.42 -14.66
CA ILE A 91 -4.72 21.14 -15.77
C ILE A 91 -4.60 22.36 -16.68
N ASN A 92 -3.37 22.79 -16.91
CA ASN A 92 -3.05 23.73 -17.98
C ASN A 92 -3.08 23.01 -19.32
N THR A 93 -4.04 23.36 -20.18
CA THR A 93 -4.24 22.69 -21.47
C THR A 93 -3.07 22.88 -22.44
N GLN A 94 -2.25 23.92 -22.25
CA GLN A 94 -1.05 24.15 -23.07
C GLN A 94 0.07 23.16 -22.76
N GLU A 95 0.13 22.62 -21.55
CA GLU A 95 1.16 21.66 -21.11
C GLU A 95 0.87 20.22 -21.58
N LEU A 96 -0.36 19.93 -22.00
CA LEU A 96 -0.75 18.59 -22.45
C LEU A 96 -0.23 18.24 -23.85
N ALA A 97 0.05 19.27 -24.67
CA ALA A 97 0.65 19.21 -26.01
C ALA A 97 0.23 17.99 -26.90
N PRO A 98 -1.08 17.68 -27.05
CA PRO A 98 -1.51 16.61 -27.95
C PRO A 98 -1.18 16.94 -29.41
N ARG A 99 -0.90 15.92 -30.24
CA ARG A 99 -0.75 16.12 -31.69
C ARG A 99 -2.05 16.71 -32.24
N ASP A 100 -1.95 17.73 -33.11
CA ASP A 100 -3.14 18.33 -33.72
C ASP A 100 -3.89 17.27 -34.57
N PRO A 101 -5.12 16.88 -34.18
CA PRO A 101 -5.88 15.87 -34.90
C PRO A 101 -6.51 16.38 -36.21
N CYS A 102 -6.68 17.70 -36.36
CA CYS A 102 -7.28 18.30 -37.55
C CYS A 102 -6.89 19.77 -37.71
N PHE A 103 -5.99 20.02 -38.66
CA PHE A 103 -5.54 21.37 -38.99
C PHE A 103 -6.70 22.23 -39.52
N GLY A 104 -6.75 23.50 -39.10
CA GLY A 104 -7.78 24.47 -39.53
C GLY A 104 -9.16 24.30 -38.89
N THR A 105 -9.36 23.28 -38.04
CA THR A 105 -10.58 23.14 -37.22
C THR A 105 -10.30 23.69 -35.82
N TYR A 106 -11.22 24.49 -35.27
CA TYR A 106 -11.10 25.02 -33.92
C TYR A 106 -11.47 23.95 -32.90
N LYS A 107 -10.58 23.60 -31.98
CA LYS A 107 -10.74 22.44 -31.09
C LYS A 107 -11.15 22.85 -29.68
N TYR A 108 -11.45 21.86 -28.85
CA TYR A 108 -11.68 22.00 -27.42
C TYR A 108 -11.29 20.69 -26.72
N TYR A 109 -11.01 20.80 -25.43
CA TYR A 109 -10.82 19.67 -24.54
C TYR A 109 -12.15 19.24 -23.95
N THR A 110 -12.40 17.94 -23.91
CA THR A 110 -13.54 17.34 -23.23
C THR A 110 -13.02 16.23 -22.33
N THR A 111 -13.40 16.28 -21.05
CA THR A 111 -13.05 15.24 -20.09
C THR A 111 -14.30 14.75 -19.38
N ASP A 112 -14.57 13.45 -19.50
CA ASP A 112 -15.64 12.76 -18.77
C ASP A 112 -15.02 12.07 -17.56
N TYR A 113 -15.57 12.32 -16.37
CA TYR A 113 -15.12 11.66 -15.15
C TYR A 113 -16.28 11.32 -14.23
N ILE A 114 -16.03 10.37 -13.32
CA ILE A 114 -16.94 10.05 -12.24
C ILE A 114 -16.26 10.28 -10.89
N CYS A 115 -17.06 10.56 -9.86
CA CYS A 115 -16.58 10.56 -8.48
C CYS A 115 -16.81 9.20 -7.85
N ILE A 116 -15.72 8.52 -7.48
CA ILE A 116 -15.77 7.23 -6.77
C ILE A 116 -15.64 7.46 -5.26
N PRO A 117 -16.45 6.78 -4.42
CA PRO A 117 -16.35 6.88 -2.96
C PRO A 117 -15.07 6.20 -2.47
N ALA A 118 -13.98 6.96 -2.47
CA ALA A 118 -12.68 6.57 -1.95
C ALA A 118 -11.98 7.79 -1.36
N GLU A 119 -10.97 7.55 -0.53
CA GLU A 119 -10.16 8.61 0.09
C GLU A 119 -8.75 8.58 -0.50
N THR A 120 -8.16 9.76 -0.67
CA THR A 120 -6.78 9.89 -1.15
C THR A 120 -5.84 10.09 0.03
N SER A 121 -4.73 9.36 0.03
CA SER A 121 -3.68 9.49 1.02
C SER A 121 -2.35 9.69 0.31
N VAL A 122 -1.66 10.78 0.66
CA VAL A 122 -0.35 11.11 0.10
C VAL A 122 0.70 10.85 1.16
N THR A 123 1.72 10.06 0.81
CA THR A 123 2.89 9.83 1.63
C THR A 123 4.12 10.31 0.87
N CYS A 124 4.88 11.22 1.48
CA CYS A 124 6.10 11.75 0.88
C CYS A 124 7.23 10.70 0.87
N HIS A 125 8.25 10.92 0.03
CA HIS A 125 9.42 10.03 -0.03
C HIS A 125 10.01 9.78 1.37
N SER A 126 10.29 8.51 1.68
CA SER A 126 10.75 8.02 2.99
C SER A 126 9.75 8.14 4.16
N GLY A 127 8.50 8.52 3.90
CA GLY A 127 7.42 8.51 4.89
C GLY A 127 6.63 7.20 4.91
N TYR A 128 5.80 7.02 5.94
CA TYR A 128 4.87 5.89 6.07
C TYR A 128 3.42 6.37 6.00
N GLY A 129 2.64 5.79 5.08
CA GLY A 129 1.21 6.01 4.97
C GLY A 129 0.44 5.07 5.90
N TYR A 130 -0.16 5.60 6.96
CA TYR A 130 -1.00 4.83 7.86
C TYR A 130 -2.46 4.93 7.42
N LEU A 131 -2.92 3.96 6.64
CA LEU A 131 -4.32 3.85 6.28
C LEU A 131 -5.08 3.17 7.42
N LYS A 132 -6.10 3.85 7.96
CA LYS A 132 -6.98 3.31 9.00
C LYS A 132 -8.43 3.42 8.53
N CYS A 133 -9.18 2.33 8.66
CA CYS A 133 -10.62 2.31 8.46
C CYS A 133 -11.29 1.95 9.78
N GLU A 134 -12.29 2.73 10.20
CA GLU A 134 -12.99 2.51 11.47
C GLU A 134 -13.90 1.27 11.42
N ASN A 135 -14.53 1.00 10.28
CA ASN A 135 -15.38 -0.16 10.04
C ASN A 135 -15.21 -0.65 8.60
N GLY A 136 -14.74 -1.89 8.40
CA GLY A 136 -14.61 -2.51 7.08
C GLY A 136 -13.19 -3.00 6.77
N LYS A 137 -12.93 -3.31 5.49
CA LYS A 137 -11.60 -3.66 4.97
C LYS A 137 -11.10 -2.52 4.11
N ILE A 138 -9.85 -2.11 4.29
CA ILE A 138 -9.18 -1.18 3.39
C ILE A 138 -8.97 -1.91 2.06
N GLN A 139 -9.53 -1.35 1.00
CA GLN A 139 -9.26 -1.78 -0.37
C GLN A 139 -8.52 -0.64 -1.07
N ILE A 140 -7.29 -0.91 -1.48
CA ILE A 140 -6.50 0.04 -2.27
C ILE A 140 -6.92 -0.12 -3.73
N ASN A 141 -7.61 0.88 -4.27
CA ASN A 141 -8.08 0.86 -5.66
C ASN A 141 -6.94 1.15 -6.66
N THR A 142 -6.07 2.08 -6.30
CA THR A 142 -4.89 2.50 -7.06
C THR A 142 -3.83 2.98 -6.08
N ALA A 143 -2.55 2.74 -6.39
CA ALA A 143 -1.44 3.44 -5.73
C ALA A 143 -0.45 3.88 -6.79
N ASN A 144 -0.16 5.17 -6.81
CA ASN A 144 0.70 5.78 -7.80
C ASN A 144 1.98 6.23 -7.11
N TYR A 145 3.12 6.07 -7.80
CA TYR A 145 4.41 6.54 -7.30
C TYR A 145 4.94 7.62 -8.24
N GLY A 146 5.27 8.79 -7.70
CA GLY A 146 5.70 9.90 -8.51
C GLY A 146 5.37 11.27 -7.96
N ARG A 147 5.69 12.30 -8.74
CA ARG A 147 5.35 13.69 -8.47
C ARG A 147 4.42 14.17 -9.59
N THR A 148 3.22 14.63 -9.22
CA THR A 148 2.21 15.16 -10.15
C THR A 148 2.14 16.69 -10.15
N ASP A 149 2.73 17.33 -9.14
CA ASP A 149 2.75 18.78 -8.97
C ASP A 149 3.98 19.25 -8.15
N LYS A 150 4.24 20.56 -8.14
CA LYS A 150 5.42 21.16 -7.48
C LYS A 150 5.24 21.42 -5.98
N THR A 151 4.02 21.32 -5.47
CA THR A 151 3.62 21.74 -4.12
C THR A 151 3.50 20.59 -3.12
N THR A 152 3.00 19.45 -3.56
CA THR A 152 2.86 18.24 -2.76
C THR A 152 4.24 17.74 -2.34
N CYS A 153 4.45 17.55 -1.02
CA CYS A 153 5.74 17.14 -0.46
C CYS A 153 6.92 18.06 -0.87
N SER A 154 6.71 19.39 -0.81
CA SER A 154 7.71 20.40 -1.19
C SER A 154 8.51 21.00 -0.03
N GLU A 155 8.03 20.85 1.21
CA GLU A 155 8.67 21.43 2.39
C GLU A 155 10.09 20.86 2.58
N GLY A 156 11.08 21.76 2.67
CA GLY A 156 12.49 21.40 2.85
C GLY A 156 13.20 20.82 1.61
N ARG A 157 12.57 20.83 0.43
CA ARG A 157 13.14 20.24 -0.79
C ARG A 157 13.76 21.29 -1.74
N PRO A 158 14.94 21.01 -2.33
CA PRO A 158 15.55 21.86 -3.36
C PRO A 158 14.66 22.06 -4.60
N SER A 159 14.69 23.26 -5.19
CA SER A 159 13.81 23.63 -6.31
C SER A 159 14.02 22.79 -7.59
N ASN A 160 15.21 22.24 -7.79
CA ASN A 160 15.54 21.31 -8.89
C ASN A 160 14.87 19.94 -8.71
N GLU A 161 14.67 19.46 -7.48
CA GLU A 161 13.95 18.20 -7.19
C GLU A 161 12.43 18.31 -7.40
N LEU A 162 11.91 19.54 -7.45
CA LEU A 162 10.48 19.82 -7.61
C LEU A 162 10.06 20.05 -9.08
N GLN A 163 11.00 20.17 -10.02
CA GLN A 163 10.66 20.55 -11.41
C GLN A 163 10.01 19.42 -12.21
N ASN A 164 10.42 18.18 -12.00
CA ASN A 164 9.93 17.05 -12.78
C ASN A 164 8.58 16.54 -12.25
N THR A 165 7.49 17.08 -12.80
CA THR A 165 6.10 16.70 -12.47
C THR A 165 5.49 15.65 -13.41
N ASP A 166 6.28 15.13 -14.35
CA ASP A 166 5.86 14.06 -15.27
C ASP A 166 6.47 12.70 -14.88
N CYS A 167 7.12 12.63 -13.71
CA CYS A 167 7.61 11.39 -13.12
C CYS A 167 6.47 10.68 -12.41
N TYR A 168 5.64 9.92 -13.14
CA TYR A 168 4.45 9.24 -12.63
C TYR A 168 4.41 7.77 -13.07
N SER A 169 4.32 6.87 -12.10
CA SER A 169 4.09 5.43 -12.28
C SER A 169 2.68 5.07 -11.81
N PRO A 170 1.71 4.85 -12.71
CA PRO A 170 0.38 4.39 -12.34
C PRO A 170 0.43 2.96 -11.81
N ASN A 171 -0.38 2.65 -10.79
CA ASN A 171 -0.44 1.30 -10.22
C ASN A 171 0.93 0.74 -9.81
N ALA A 172 1.77 1.60 -9.22
CA ALA A 172 3.09 1.27 -8.69
C ALA A 172 3.07 0.22 -7.55
N LEU A 173 1.91 -0.36 -7.24
CA LEU A 173 1.78 -1.47 -6.29
C LEU A 173 2.70 -2.64 -6.67
N THR A 174 2.94 -2.89 -7.96
CA THR A 174 3.83 -3.97 -8.44
C THR A 174 4.85 -3.47 -9.47
N PRO A 175 6.09 -3.15 -9.11
CA PRO A 175 7.16 -3.07 -10.09
C PRO A 175 7.19 -4.32 -10.97
N THR A 176 7.16 -4.11 -12.30
CA THR A 176 7.34 -5.15 -13.31
C THR A 176 8.79 -5.11 -13.79
N VAL A 177 9.52 -6.19 -13.55
CA VAL A 177 10.87 -6.40 -14.07
C VAL A 177 10.79 -7.34 -15.26
N VAL A 178 11.42 -6.92 -16.35
CA VAL A 178 11.52 -7.72 -17.58
C VAL A 178 12.99 -8.05 -17.84
N THR A 179 13.28 -9.30 -18.15
CA THR A 179 14.64 -9.79 -18.41
C THR A 179 14.62 -10.72 -19.60
N CYS A 180 15.45 -10.47 -20.61
CA CYS A 180 15.49 -11.33 -21.78
C CYS A 180 16.04 -12.72 -21.42
N ASP A 181 15.61 -13.74 -22.16
CA ASP A 181 16.12 -15.10 -21.94
C ASP A 181 17.64 -15.15 -22.13
N GLY A 182 18.35 -15.67 -21.13
CA GLY A 182 19.81 -15.70 -21.07
C GLY A 182 20.47 -14.61 -20.22
N ASP A 183 19.71 -13.59 -19.78
CA ASP A 183 20.20 -12.53 -18.90
C ASP A 183 19.94 -12.84 -17.42
N VAL A 184 20.56 -12.07 -16.53
CA VAL A 184 20.38 -12.16 -15.08
C VAL A 184 19.26 -11.21 -14.63
N GLN A 185 18.28 -11.77 -13.93
CA GLN A 185 17.17 -10.98 -13.38
C GLN A 185 17.50 -10.52 -11.96
N ARG A 186 17.29 -9.22 -11.68
CA ARG A 186 17.55 -8.59 -10.39
C ARG A 186 16.28 -7.95 -9.84
N LEU A 187 15.91 -8.32 -8.62
CA LEU A 187 14.83 -7.70 -7.86
C LEU A 187 15.42 -7.08 -6.60
N SER A 188 14.96 -5.89 -6.22
CA SER A 188 15.41 -5.22 -5.00
C SER A 188 14.30 -4.42 -4.35
N CYS A 189 14.39 -4.30 -3.02
CA CYS A 189 13.60 -3.41 -2.20
C CYS A 189 14.51 -2.49 -1.40
N ASP A 190 14.36 -1.17 -1.56
CA ASP A 190 15.09 -0.20 -0.75
C ASP A 190 14.72 -0.35 0.73
N ILE A 191 13.44 -0.60 1.00
CA ILE A 191 12.88 -0.84 2.34
C ILE A 191 11.97 -2.07 2.27
N GLY A 192 12.07 -2.94 3.27
CA GLY A 192 11.28 -4.17 3.35
C GLY A 192 11.88 -5.32 2.53
N VAL A 193 11.00 -6.24 2.12
CA VAL A 193 11.39 -7.45 1.39
C VAL A 193 10.50 -7.70 0.19
N ILE A 194 11.05 -8.44 -0.78
CA ILE A 194 10.38 -8.83 -2.00
C ILE A 194 9.23 -9.79 -1.69
N SER A 195 8.08 -9.55 -2.32
CA SER A 195 6.94 -10.46 -2.39
C SER A 195 6.47 -10.56 -3.83
N VAL A 196 6.93 -11.62 -4.52
CA VAL A 196 6.60 -11.91 -5.91
C VAL A 196 5.10 -12.22 -6.04
N GLN A 197 4.41 -11.44 -6.87
CA GLN A 197 2.99 -11.62 -7.19
C GLN A 197 2.81 -12.56 -8.37
N SER A 198 3.64 -12.41 -9.42
CA SER A 198 3.67 -13.32 -10.55
C SER A 198 5.03 -13.31 -11.21
N ALA A 199 5.39 -14.43 -11.83
CA ALA A 199 6.55 -14.53 -12.70
C ALA A 199 6.18 -15.42 -13.88
N THR A 200 6.41 -14.94 -15.09
CA THR A 200 6.11 -15.68 -16.32
C THR A 200 7.32 -15.72 -17.24
N PHE A 201 7.38 -16.77 -18.05
CA PHE A 201 8.36 -16.96 -19.12
C PHE A 201 7.63 -17.17 -20.43
N GLY A 202 7.99 -16.39 -21.45
CA GLY A 202 7.31 -16.43 -22.73
C GLY A 202 7.53 -15.15 -23.52
N ARG A 203 6.54 -14.79 -24.34
CA ARG A 203 6.49 -13.53 -25.07
C ARG A 203 5.04 -13.06 -25.14
N THR A 204 4.82 -11.86 -24.61
CA THR A 204 3.54 -11.14 -24.61
C THR A 204 3.57 -9.86 -25.45
N SER A 205 4.74 -9.48 -25.95
CA SER A 205 4.98 -8.26 -26.74
C SER A 205 6.00 -8.54 -27.84
N SER A 206 5.73 -8.00 -29.04
CA SER A 206 6.64 -8.08 -30.18
C SER A 206 7.83 -7.10 -30.07
N GLN A 207 7.75 -6.12 -29.17
CA GLN A 207 8.76 -5.06 -29.04
C GLN A 207 9.80 -5.36 -27.95
N ILE A 208 9.38 -6.02 -26.86
CA ILE A 208 10.28 -6.36 -25.75
C ILE A 208 11.30 -7.42 -26.21
N CYS A 209 12.58 -7.24 -25.86
CA CYS A 209 13.65 -8.18 -26.22
C CYS A 209 13.64 -8.53 -27.73
N SER A 210 13.49 -7.53 -28.60
CA SER A 210 13.37 -7.70 -30.06
C SER A 210 14.60 -7.26 -30.86
N ALA A 211 15.54 -6.55 -30.23
CA ALA A 211 16.73 -6.03 -30.89
C ALA A 211 17.55 -7.17 -31.53
N GLY A 212 17.79 -7.06 -32.84
CA GLY A 212 18.55 -8.06 -33.60
C GLY A 212 17.83 -9.39 -33.86
N ARG A 213 16.54 -9.50 -33.55
CA ARG A 213 15.76 -10.75 -33.70
C ARG A 213 14.86 -10.73 -34.94
N PRO A 214 14.73 -11.85 -35.68
CA PRO A 214 13.85 -11.92 -36.85
C PRO A 214 12.36 -11.91 -36.45
N PRO A 215 11.44 -11.43 -37.32
CA PRO A 215 10.00 -11.41 -37.03
C PRO A 215 9.38 -12.79 -36.74
N SER A 216 9.98 -13.87 -37.25
CA SER A 216 9.57 -15.25 -36.96
C SER A 216 9.70 -15.58 -35.46
N GLU A 217 10.66 -14.98 -34.76
CA GLU A 217 10.90 -15.21 -33.33
C GLU A 217 10.10 -14.27 -32.42
N THR A 218 9.58 -13.14 -32.94
CA THR A 218 8.95 -12.07 -32.13
C THR A 218 7.45 -11.89 -32.36
N SER A 219 6.88 -12.53 -33.39
CA SER A 219 5.46 -12.41 -33.76
C SER A 219 4.50 -13.16 -32.83
N ASN A 220 4.94 -14.27 -32.22
CA ASN A 220 4.11 -15.03 -31.30
C ASN A 220 4.06 -14.36 -29.92
N THR A 221 3.06 -13.50 -29.72
CA THR A 221 2.81 -12.78 -28.45
C THR A 221 1.77 -13.45 -27.54
N LYS A 222 1.32 -14.65 -27.90
CA LYS A 222 0.37 -15.44 -27.10
C LYS A 222 1.09 -16.61 -26.42
N CYS A 223 2.34 -16.40 -26.02
CA CYS A 223 3.17 -17.39 -25.37
C CYS A 223 3.47 -16.95 -23.93
N SER A 224 3.02 -17.70 -22.95
CA SER A 224 3.36 -17.44 -21.55
C SER A 224 3.15 -18.71 -20.73
N MET A 225 4.08 -18.99 -19.82
CA MET A 225 3.93 -19.97 -18.75
C MET A 225 4.38 -19.37 -17.43
N ASP A 226 3.81 -19.85 -16.32
CA ASP A 226 4.23 -19.41 -14.99
C ASP A 226 5.57 -20.01 -14.59
N VAL A 227 6.35 -19.24 -13.82
CA VAL A 227 7.66 -19.65 -13.29
C VAL A 227 7.68 -19.49 -11.78
N PRO A 228 7.11 -20.45 -11.02
CA PRO A 228 6.98 -20.36 -9.56
C PRO A 228 8.33 -20.34 -8.82
N VAL A 229 9.45 -20.61 -9.48
CA VAL A 229 10.77 -20.60 -8.84
C VAL A 229 11.12 -19.20 -8.32
N PHE A 230 10.66 -18.14 -8.98
CA PHE A 230 10.94 -16.75 -8.59
C PHE A 230 10.44 -16.44 -7.19
N SER A 231 9.19 -16.78 -6.87
CA SER A 231 8.64 -16.57 -5.54
C SER A 231 9.36 -17.42 -4.48
N LYS A 232 9.76 -18.65 -4.82
CA LYS A 232 10.55 -19.51 -3.93
C LYS A 232 11.95 -18.95 -3.64
N ARG A 233 12.60 -18.32 -4.62
CA ARG A 233 13.95 -17.76 -4.50
C ARG A 233 13.98 -16.42 -3.80
N CYS A 234 13.02 -15.55 -4.14
CA CYS A 234 13.11 -14.13 -3.83
C CYS A 234 12.25 -13.70 -2.65
N ASN A 235 11.16 -14.41 -2.33
CA ASN A 235 10.24 -13.95 -1.29
C ASN A 235 10.93 -13.87 0.08
N GLY A 236 10.83 -12.70 0.71
CA GLY A 236 11.44 -12.45 2.02
C GLY A 236 12.90 -12.01 1.98
N LEU A 237 13.49 -11.88 0.80
CA LEU A 237 14.81 -11.26 0.61
C LEU A 237 14.66 -9.78 0.28
N ARG A 238 15.66 -8.98 0.66
CA ARG A 238 15.75 -7.57 0.26
C ARG A 238 16.23 -7.43 -1.19
N GLU A 239 17.18 -8.26 -1.58
CA GLU A 239 17.74 -8.34 -2.93
C GLU A 239 17.71 -9.80 -3.40
N CYS A 240 17.37 -10.00 -4.67
CA CYS A 240 17.32 -11.32 -5.28
C CYS A 240 17.91 -11.26 -6.69
N GLU A 241 18.85 -12.15 -6.96
CA GLU A 241 19.46 -12.33 -8.27
C GLU A 241 19.17 -13.74 -8.77
N ILE A 242 18.63 -13.84 -10.00
CA ILE A 242 18.33 -15.11 -10.65
C ILE A 242 19.02 -15.16 -12.00
N ASN A 243 19.93 -16.12 -12.16
CA ASN A 243 20.50 -16.46 -13.44
C ASN A 243 19.50 -17.31 -14.24
N THR A 244 18.91 -16.73 -15.29
CA THR A 244 17.87 -17.41 -16.08
C THR A 244 18.40 -18.64 -16.82
N LEU A 245 19.70 -18.69 -17.13
CA LEU A 245 20.35 -19.84 -17.76
C LEU A 245 20.43 -21.07 -16.84
N GLU A 246 20.39 -20.87 -15.53
CA GLU A 246 20.43 -21.95 -14.53
C GLU A 246 19.03 -22.48 -14.20
N LEU A 247 17.98 -21.90 -14.77
CA LEU A 247 16.61 -22.36 -14.60
C LEU A 247 16.29 -23.44 -15.63
N SER A 248 16.03 -24.66 -15.17
CA SER A 248 15.52 -25.75 -16.03
C SER A 248 14.03 -25.57 -16.35
N THR A 249 13.67 -24.48 -17.03
CA THR A 249 12.29 -24.22 -17.48
C THR A 249 12.01 -24.93 -18.81
N SER A 250 10.87 -25.61 -18.90
CA SER A 250 10.38 -26.15 -20.17
C SER A 250 10.13 -25.03 -21.18
N ASP A 251 10.34 -25.27 -22.47
CA ASP A 251 10.04 -24.28 -23.51
C ASP A 251 8.52 -24.21 -23.76
N PRO A 252 7.84 -23.08 -23.46
CA PRO A 252 6.41 -22.93 -23.69
C PRO A 252 6.04 -22.72 -25.17
N CYS A 253 6.99 -22.28 -26.01
CA CYS A 253 6.74 -21.99 -27.42
C CYS A 253 8.04 -22.07 -28.24
N TYR A 254 8.25 -23.24 -28.84
CA TYR A 254 9.42 -23.51 -29.67
C TYR A 254 9.55 -22.50 -30.82
N GLY A 255 10.79 -22.05 -31.08
CA GLY A 255 11.11 -21.09 -32.15
C GLY A 255 10.69 -19.64 -31.86
N THR A 256 10.09 -19.36 -30.70
CA THR A 256 9.82 -17.98 -30.24
C THR A 256 10.91 -17.57 -29.24
N TYR A 257 11.48 -16.38 -29.41
CA TYR A 257 12.44 -15.85 -28.43
C TYR A 257 11.70 -15.32 -27.22
N LYS A 258 12.09 -15.71 -26.01
CA LYS A 258 11.31 -15.48 -24.80
C LYS A 258 11.98 -14.46 -23.88
N TYR A 259 11.26 -14.02 -22.88
CA TYR A 259 11.73 -13.20 -21.78
C TYR A 259 10.95 -13.52 -20.51
N TYR A 260 11.56 -13.23 -19.38
CA TYR A 260 10.95 -13.32 -18.07
C TYR A 260 10.26 -12.00 -17.74
N THR A 261 9.06 -12.08 -17.18
CA THR A 261 8.34 -10.94 -16.62
C THR A 261 8.02 -11.26 -15.17
N THR A 262 8.43 -10.42 -14.24
CA THR A 262 8.17 -10.62 -12.80
C THR A 262 7.53 -9.38 -12.21
N ASN A 263 6.36 -9.57 -11.62
CA ASN A 263 5.66 -8.56 -10.84
C ASN A 263 5.90 -8.88 -9.36
N TYR A 264 6.42 -7.92 -8.61
CA TYR A 264 6.62 -8.08 -7.17
C TYR A 264 6.24 -6.81 -6.44
N ILE A 265 6.03 -6.92 -5.14
CA ILE A 265 5.82 -5.78 -4.24
C ILE A 265 6.90 -5.80 -3.15
N CYS A 266 7.17 -4.65 -2.54
CA CYS A 266 7.98 -4.59 -1.32
C CYS A 266 7.05 -4.51 -0.11
N ILE A 267 7.10 -5.53 0.75
CA ILE A 267 6.32 -5.59 1.99
C ILE A 267 7.20 -5.20 3.18
N PRO A 268 6.65 -4.53 4.22
CA PRO A 268 7.41 -4.01 5.36
C PRO A 268 7.77 -5.11 6.36
N ALA A 269 8.43 -6.17 5.89
CA ALA A 269 9.03 -7.20 6.73
C ALA A 269 10.55 -7.00 6.81
N GLU A 270 11.13 -7.54 7.87
CA GLU A 270 12.57 -7.59 8.11
C GLU A 270 13.14 -8.94 7.66
N THR A 271 14.44 -8.99 7.36
CA THR A 271 15.16 -10.23 7.02
C THR A 271 16.24 -10.50 8.05
N SER A 272 16.25 -11.72 8.60
CA SER A 272 17.38 -12.29 9.36
C SER A 272 18.06 -13.37 8.53
N VAL A 273 19.39 -13.39 8.54
CA VAL A 273 20.22 -14.41 7.89
C VAL A 273 21.15 -15.02 8.93
N THR A 274 21.18 -16.35 9.03
CA THR A 274 22.00 -17.07 10.00
C THR A 274 22.65 -18.27 9.33
N CYS A 275 23.97 -18.35 9.36
CA CYS A 275 24.71 -19.48 8.79
C CYS A 275 24.43 -20.79 9.55
N HIS A 276 24.60 -21.94 8.89
CA HIS A 276 24.45 -23.24 9.53
C HIS A 276 25.36 -23.37 10.76
N TYR A 277 24.79 -23.86 11.87
CA TYR A 277 25.33 -23.85 13.25
C TYR A 277 25.30 -22.49 13.99
N GLY A 278 24.65 -21.47 13.44
CA GLY A 278 24.39 -20.21 14.13
C GLY A 278 23.01 -20.14 14.79
N TYR A 279 22.81 -19.10 15.61
CA TYR A 279 21.53 -18.77 16.23
C TYR A 279 20.98 -17.47 15.64
N SER A 280 19.71 -17.51 15.22
CA SER A 280 18.96 -16.32 14.81
C SER A 280 18.22 -15.76 16.01
N TYR A 281 18.44 -14.49 16.31
CA TYR A 281 17.72 -13.76 17.36
C TYR A 281 16.77 -12.75 16.71
N LEU A 282 15.47 -13.04 16.73
CA LEU A 282 14.46 -12.10 16.23
C LEU A 282 13.91 -11.29 17.38
N LYS A 283 13.68 -10.00 17.16
CA LYS A 283 13.12 -9.09 18.18
C LYS A 283 12.30 -7.99 17.53
N CYS A 284 11.13 -7.73 18.09
CA CYS A 284 10.31 -6.56 17.80
C CYS A 284 10.30 -5.63 19.01
N GLU A 285 10.66 -4.36 18.84
CA GLU A 285 10.68 -3.40 19.95
C GLU A 285 9.26 -3.07 20.47
N ASN A 286 8.29 -2.97 19.56
CA ASN A 286 6.91 -2.56 19.87
C ASN A 286 5.90 -3.40 19.09
N GLY A 287 5.85 -4.70 19.34
CA GLY A 287 4.95 -5.58 18.60
C GLY A 287 5.19 -7.06 18.84
N ARG A 288 4.54 -7.87 18.02
CA ARG A 288 4.71 -9.31 18.01
C ARG A 288 5.25 -9.76 16.66
N ILE A 289 6.18 -10.71 16.71
CA ILE A 289 6.76 -11.34 15.54
C ILE A 289 5.65 -12.12 14.84
N GLN A 290 5.53 -11.90 13.53
CA GLN A 290 4.78 -12.75 12.63
C GLN A 290 5.71 -13.16 11.49
N ILE A 291 6.05 -14.44 11.44
CA ILE A 291 6.88 -14.99 10.38
C ILE A 291 6.11 -14.92 9.06
N ASN A 292 6.78 -14.36 8.05
CA ASN A 292 6.31 -14.22 6.69
C ASN A 292 6.81 -15.39 5.82
N THR A 293 8.13 -15.57 5.76
CA THR A 293 8.77 -16.71 5.08
C THR A 293 9.97 -17.21 5.87
N ALA A 294 10.34 -18.46 5.68
CA ALA A 294 11.62 -18.97 6.15
C ALA A 294 12.17 -20.03 5.18
N ASN A 295 13.48 -20.04 4.99
CA ASN A 295 14.18 -21.04 4.20
C ASN A 295 15.47 -21.47 4.90
N TYR A 296 15.62 -22.75 5.18
CA TYR A 296 16.89 -23.33 5.61
C TYR A 296 17.50 -24.08 4.43
N GLY A 297 18.50 -23.50 3.78
CA GLY A 297 19.00 -23.98 2.51
C GLY A 297 20.12 -23.11 1.95
N ARG A 298 20.19 -22.99 0.63
CA ARG A 298 21.10 -22.07 -0.07
C ARG A 298 20.46 -21.60 -1.37
N THR A 299 20.36 -20.28 -1.53
CA THR A 299 19.73 -19.59 -2.67
C THR A 299 20.74 -18.81 -3.51
N ASP A 300 21.96 -18.60 -3.00
CA ASP A 300 23.02 -17.85 -3.66
C ASP A 300 24.42 -18.36 -3.25
N LYS A 301 25.45 -17.89 -3.95
CA LYS A 301 26.84 -18.32 -3.76
C LYS A 301 27.61 -17.48 -2.72
N THR A 302 27.08 -16.33 -2.30
CA THR A 302 27.83 -15.32 -1.53
C THR A 302 27.48 -15.35 -0.04
N THR A 303 26.22 -15.58 0.31
CA THR A 303 25.74 -15.69 1.68
C THR A 303 26.40 -16.85 2.40
N CYS A 304 26.97 -16.57 3.58
CA CYS A 304 27.66 -17.56 4.41
C CYS A 304 28.72 -18.37 3.65
N SER A 305 29.51 -17.69 2.78
CA SER A 305 30.51 -18.33 1.90
C SER A 305 31.94 -18.29 2.45
N GLU A 306 32.21 -17.42 3.44
CA GLU A 306 33.55 -17.22 3.99
C GLU A 306 34.15 -18.53 4.52
N GLY A 307 35.36 -18.87 4.06
CA GLY A 307 36.09 -20.08 4.47
C GLY A 307 35.49 -21.40 3.96
N ARG A 308 34.50 -21.38 3.05
CA ARG A 308 33.83 -22.59 2.55
C ARG A 308 34.40 -23.06 1.20
N PRO A 309 34.60 -24.39 1.00
CA PRO A 309 34.98 -24.93 -0.30
C PRO A 309 33.94 -24.64 -1.38
N SER A 310 34.39 -24.33 -2.60
CA SER A 310 33.51 -23.96 -3.73
C SER A 310 32.44 -25.02 -4.03
N VAL A 311 32.74 -26.31 -3.83
CA VAL A 311 31.82 -27.43 -4.03
C VAL A 311 30.59 -27.33 -3.12
N GLN A 312 30.75 -26.81 -1.89
CA GLN A 312 29.65 -26.65 -0.94
C GLN A 312 28.75 -25.45 -1.24
N LEU A 313 29.15 -24.58 -2.18
CA LEU A 313 28.46 -23.34 -2.53
C LEU A 313 27.74 -23.41 -3.88
N GLN A 314 27.96 -24.46 -4.69
CA GLN A 314 27.41 -24.54 -6.05
C GLN A 314 25.88 -24.70 -6.09
N ASN A 315 25.31 -25.46 -5.17
CA ASN A 315 23.87 -25.72 -5.16
C ASN A 315 23.10 -24.54 -4.55
N THR A 316 22.70 -23.61 -5.40
CA THR A 316 21.82 -22.47 -5.09
C THR A 316 20.33 -22.80 -5.27
N ASN A 317 20.02 -24.04 -5.62
CA ASN A 317 18.67 -24.54 -5.81
C ASN A 317 18.18 -25.30 -4.57
N CYS A 318 18.69 -24.93 -3.41
CA CYS A 318 18.49 -25.66 -2.17
C CYS A 318 17.45 -24.96 -1.29
N TYR A 319 16.23 -25.50 -1.30
CA TYR A 319 15.08 -24.96 -0.58
C TYR A 319 14.53 -25.97 0.41
N SER A 320 14.20 -25.51 1.61
CA SER A 320 13.45 -26.28 2.59
C SER A 320 12.08 -25.64 2.80
N PRO A 321 11.02 -26.10 2.10
CA PRO A 321 9.67 -25.57 2.28
C PRO A 321 9.14 -25.80 3.71
N ASN A 322 9.74 -26.75 4.44
CA ASN A 322 9.36 -27.08 5.80
C ASN A 322 9.96 -26.14 6.85
N ALA A 323 10.85 -25.21 6.47
CA ALA A 323 11.48 -24.30 7.44
C ALA A 323 10.50 -23.31 8.06
N LEU A 324 9.42 -22.93 7.35
CA LEU A 324 8.43 -21.98 7.86
C LEU A 324 7.72 -22.46 9.13
N ALA A 325 7.33 -23.74 9.19
CA ALA A 325 6.52 -24.25 10.29
C ALA A 325 7.25 -24.28 11.65
N PRO A 326 8.49 -24.81 11.77
CA PRO A 326 9.27 -24.76 13.00
C PRO A 326 9.56 -23.32 13.45
N VAL A 327 9.93 -22.42 12.53
CA VAL A 327 10.20 -21.01 12.88
C VAL A 327 8.92 -20.32 13.36
N SER A 328 7.81 -20.51 12.64
CA SER A 328 6.50 -19.95 13.02
C SER A 328 6.06 -20.44 14.39
N LYS A 329 6.22 -21.74 14.68
CA LYS A 329 5.89 -22.33 15.97
C LYS A 329 6.73 -21.74 17.11
N SER A 330 8.00 -21.46 16.85
CA SER A 330 8.91 -20.92 17.87
C SER A 330 8.79 -19.42 18.08
N CYS A 331 8.31 -18.65 17.08
CA CYS A 331 8.41 -17.19 17.09
C CYS A 331 7.09 -16.42 17.00
N ASN A 332 6.05 -16.96 16.35
CA ASN A 332 4.82 -16.20 16.13
C ASN A 332 4.18 -15.78 17.46
N GLY A 333 3.80 -14.51 17.55
CA GLY A 333 3.14 -13.94 18.72
C GLY A 333 4.09 -13.56 19.86
N LEU A 334 5.39 -13.84 19.74
CA LEU A 334 6.40 -13.44 20.73
C LEU A 334 7.01 -12.09 20.36
N GLU A 335 7.56 -11.41 21.37
CA GLU A 335 8.29 -10.14 21.19
C GLU A 335 9.75 -10.40 20.78
N SER A 336 10.30 -11.52 21.24
CA SER A 336 11.62 -12.02 20.84
C SER A 336 11.63 -13.54 20.80
N CYS A 337 12.39 -14.12 19.89
CA CYS A 337 12.63 -15.56 19.83
C CYS A 337 14.06 -15.88 19.38
N GLU A 338 14.50 -17.11 19.65
CA GLU A 338 15.77 -17.65 19.21
C GLU A 338 15.53 -18.92 18.38
N VAL A 339 16.24 -19.06 17.26
CA VAL A 339 16.15 -20.23 16.38
C VAL A 339 17.55 -20.72 16.01
N PHE A 340 17.82 -22.00 16.28
CA PHE A 340 19.09 -22.63 15.95
C PHE A 340 19.09 -23.19 14.52
N ALA A 341 19.98 -22.70 13.66
CA ALA A 341 20.05 -23.06 12.24
C ALA A 341 20.79 -24.39 12.02
N THR A 342 20.13 -25.52 12.33
CA THR A 342 20.74 -26.86 12.18
C THR A 342 19.81 -27.91 11.60
N HIS A 343 20.41 -29.02 11.17
CA HIS A 343 19.69 -30.17 10.64
C HIS A 343 18.82 -30.90 11.68
N MET A 344 18.99 -30.59 12.98
CA MET A 344 18.15 -31.13 14.05
C MET A 344 16.80 -30.41 14.14
N VAL A 345 16.79 -29.13 13.79
CA VAL A 345 15.58 -28.29 13.75
C VAL A 345 14.91 -28.38 12.38
N PHE A 346 15.71 -28.44 11.32
CA PHE A 346 15.27 -28.47 9.93
C PHE A 346 15.78 -29.73 9.24
N THR A 347 14.93 -30.49 8.57
CA THR A 347 15.41 -31.59 7.71
C THR A 347 16.42 -31.07 6.69
N ASP A 348 17.55 -31.77 6.46
CA ASP A 348 18.55 -31.37 5.48
C ASP A 348 17.97 -31.48 4.05
N PRO A 349 17.75 -30.34 3.34
CA PRO A 349 17.20 -30.36 1.99
C PRO A 349 18.24 -30.71 0.91
N CYS A 350 19.54 -30.60 1.20
CA CYS A 350 20.61 -30.74 0.21
C CYS A 350 21.94 -31.14 0.86
N VAL A 351 22.13 -32.46 1.03
CA VAL A 351 23.35 -33.03 1.64
C VAL A 351 24.60 -32.58 0.86
N GLY A 352 25.66 -32.25 1.59
CA GLY A 352 26.94 -31.78 1.01
C GLY A 352 26.96 -30.29 0.64
N THR A 353 25.82 -29.59 0.69
CA THR A 353 25.75 -28.13 0.52
C THR A 353 25.78 -27.43 1.88
N TYR A 354 26.61 -26.39 2.02
CA TYR A 354 26.64 -25.59 3.23
C TYR A 354 25.46 -24.60 3.24
N LYS A 355 24.62 -24.67 4.26
CA LYS A 355 23.33 -23.99 4.30
C LYS A 355 23.32 -22.74 5.19
N TYR A 356 22.25 -21.98 5.11
CA TYR A 356 21.90 -20.89 6.00
C TYR A 356 20.38 -20.82 6.15
N LEU A 357 19.94 -20.27 7.28
CA LEU A 357 18.56 -19.95 7.57
C LEU A 357 18.30 -18.50 7.20
N THR A 358 17.38 -18.26 6.29
CA THR A 358 16.78 -16.93 6.07
C THR A 358 15.39 -16.90 6.67
N ILE A 359 15.08 -15.84 7.41
CA ILE A 359 13.75 -15.61 7.99
C ILE A 359 13.30 -14.22 7.60
N SER A 360 12.13 -14.13 6.98
CA SER A 360 11.40 -12.87 6.82
C SER A 360 10.28 -12.79 7.84
N TYR A 361 10.16 -11.69 8.56
CA TYR A 361 9.12 -11.52 9.58
C TYR A 361 8.62 -10.07 9.66
N PHE A 362 7.37 -9.93 10.06
CA PHE A 362 6.77 -8.65 10.41
C PHE A 362 6.84 -8.43 11.91
N CYS A 363 7.02 -7.17 12.31
CA CYS A 363 6.68 -6.71 13.64
C CYS A 363 5.26 -6.13 13.61
N LEU A 364 4.28 -6.97 13.94
CA LEU A 364 2.89 -6.53 13.97
C LEU A 364 2.66 -5.67 15.22
N PRO A 365 1.95 -4.54 15.11
CA PRO A 365 1.55 -3.76 16.27
C PRO A 365 0.82 -4.65 17.29
N PRO A 366 0.98 -4.40 18.59
CA PRO A 366 0.27 -5.15 19.60
C PRO A 366 -1.23 -4.95 19.45
N ALA A 367 -2.01 -5.99 19.78
CA ALA A 367 -3.46 -5.96 19.67
C ALA A 367 -4.03 -4.75 20.43
N VAL A 368 -4.77 -3.91 19.71
CA VAL A 368 -5.47 -2.76 20.27
C VAL A 368 -6.68 -3.28 21.03
N ARG A 369 -6.72 -2.99 22.33
CA ARG A 369 -7.81 -3.29 23.25
C ARG A 369 -8.64 -2.03 23.43
N SER A 370 -9.94 -2.20 23.69
CA SER A 370 -10.82 -1.12 24.11
C SER A 370 -11.38 -1.39 25.50
N ASN A 371 -11.56 -0.33 26.28
CA ASN A 371 -12.28 -0.36 27.55
C ASN A 371 -13.31 0.78 27.53
N MET A 372 -14.53 0.48 27.96
CA MET A 372 -15.64 1.41 27.95
C MET A 372 -16.40 1.25 29.26
N VAL A 373 -16.55 2.36 29.99
CA VAL A 373 -17.28 2.43 31.27
C VAL A 373 -18.19 3.64 31.28
N CYS A 374 -19.33 3.53 31.95
CA CYS A 374 -20.30 4.61 32.01
C CYS A 374 -19.84 5.74 32.95
N GLU A 375 -20.41 6.93 32.80
CA GLU A 375 -20.17 8.03 33.74
C GLU A 375 -20.48 7.59 35.19
N HIS A 376 -19.56 7.92 36.10
CA HIS A 376 -19.46 7.49 37.50
C HIS A 376 -18.86 6.10 37.76
N GLU A 377 -18.51 5.34 36.73
CA GLU A 377 -17.77 4.09 36.87
C GLU A 377 -16.26 4.29 36.79
N THR A 378 -15.50 3.31 37.27
CA THR A 378 -14.03 3.33 37.22
C THR A 378 -13.53 2.37 36.15
N SER A 379 -12.84 2.89 35.14
CA SER A 379 -12.11 2.08 34.17
C SER A 379 -10.85 1.53 34.81
N THR A 380 -10.59 0.24 34.69
CA THR A 380 -9.34 -0.39 35.12
C THR A 380 -8.69 -1.06 33.93
N LEU A 381 -7.46 -0.65 33.61
CA LEU A 381 -6.66 -1.20 32.52
C LEU A 381 -5.55 -2.05 33.13
N THR A 382 -5.35 -3.25 32.60
CA THR A 382 -4.32 -4.18 33.08
C THR A 382 -3.64 -4.87 31.91
N CYS A 383 -2.32 -4.98 32.00
CA CYS A 383 -1.48 -5.70 31.06
C CYS A 383 -0.80 -6.89 31.73
N ASP A 384 -0.44 -7.91 30.94
CA ASP A 384 0.24 -9.10 31.44
C ASP A 384 1.64 -8.75 31.96
N ASN A 385 2.20 -9.58 32.83
CA ASN A 385 3.49 -9.32 33.46
C ASN A 385 4.60 -9.09 32.40
N GLY A 386 5.42 -8.07 32.60
CA GLY A 386 6.48 -7.66 31.65
C GLY A 386 6.06 -6.63 30.60
N THR A 387 4.77 -6.32 30.48
CA THR A 387 4.24 -5.31 29.54
C THR A 387 3.64 -4.10 30.27
N VAL A 388 3.50 -2.99 29.55
CA VAL A 388 2.95 -1.71 30.01
C VAL A 388 1.91 -1.17 29.04
N ILE A 389 1.00 -0.35 29.57
CA ILE A 389 -0.09 0.27 28.85
C ILE A 389 0.47 1.38 27.96
N ARG A 390 0.09 1.35 26.69
CA ARG A 390 0.25 2.45 25.73
C ARG A 390 -1.11 2.91 25.23
N ILE A 391 -1.45 4.16 25.49
CA ILE A 391 -2.74 4.76 25.15
C ILE A 391 -2.72 5.26 23.70
N HIS A 392 -3.72 4.88 22.91
CA HIS A 392 -3.86 5.33 21.51
C HIS A 392 -4.88 6.45 21.38
N SER A 393 -6.03 6.30 22.03
CA SER A 393 -7.09 7.31 22.02
C SER A 393 -7.95 7.17 23.27
N ALA A 394 -8.47 8.27 23.78
CA ALA A 394 -9.46 8.27 24.84
C ALA A 394 -10.50 9.37 24.62
N ASN A 395 -11.74 9.11 25.01
CA ASN A 395 -12.81 10.09 25.01
C ASN A 395 -13.73 9.90 26.21
N TYR A 396 -13.87 10.93 27.04
CA TYR A 396 -14.97 11.06 27.99
C TYR A 396 -16.05 11.94 27.35
N GLY A 397 -17.20 11.35 27.03
CA GLY A 397 -18.22 12.02 26.24
C GLY A 397 -19.33 11.07 25.79
N ARG A 398 -19.90 11.32 24.61
CA ARG A 398 -20.90 10.45 24.00
C ARG A 398 -20.80 10.54 22.47
N THR A 399 -20.63 9.40 21.83
CA THR A 399 -20.48 9.23 20.38
C THR A 399 -21.64 8.47 19.75
N ASP A 400 -22.51 7.86 20.55
CA ASP A 400 -23.69 7.11 20.10
C ASP A 400 -24.83 7.14 21.13
N GLY A 401 -26.02 6.70 20.71
CA GLY A 401 -27.23 6.65 21.54
C GLY A 401 -27.50 5.32 22.26
N THR A 402 -26.64 4.31 22.09
CA THR A 402 -26.89 2.93 22.57
C THR A 402 -25.96 2.54 23.72
N THR A 403 -24.78 3.12 23.80
CA THR A 403 -23.80 2.89 24.85
C THR A 403 -24.26 3.58 26.14
N CYS A 404 -24.25 2.83 27.25
CA CYS A 404 -24.68 3.32 28.56
C CYS A 404 -26.10 3.93 28.57
N CYS A 405 -27.04 3.35 27.82
CA CYS A 405 -28.41 3.88 27.65
C CYS A 405 -29.44 3.31 28.65
N ALA A 406 -29.11 2.24 29.37
CA ALA A 406 -30.05 1.53 30.22
C ALA A 406 -30.59 2.44 31.35
N GLY A 407 -31.93 2.57 31.42
CA GLY A 407 -32.59 3.39 32.44
C GLY A 407 -32.45 4.90 32.26
N ARG A 408 -31.96 5.38 31.09
CA ARG A 408 -31.72 6.80 30.83
C ARG A 408 -32.81 7.44 29.96
N PRO A 409 -33.20 8.70 30.22
CA PRO A 409 -34.16 9.42 29.39
C PRO A 409 -33.55 9.78 28.03
N ALA A 410 -34.38 9.83 26.98
CA ALA A 410 -33.92 10.12 25.61
C ALA A 410 -33.20 11.47 25.49
N THR A 411 -33.53 12.45 26.34
CA THR A 411 -32.88 13.77 26.39
C THR A 411 -31.41 13.69 26.78
N GLU A 412 -31.03 12.73 27.65
CA GLU A 412 -29.63 12.52 28.07
C GLU A 412 -28.80 11.76 27.02
N LEU A 413 -29.44 11.16 26.02
CA LEU A 413 -28.83 10.30 25.00
C LEU A 413 -28.75 10.95 23.61
N ALA A 414 -29.47 12.07 23.41
CA ALA A 414 -29.67 12.69 22.10
C ALA A 414 -28.38 13.30 21.51
N LYS A 415 -27.46 13.79 22.34
CA LYS A 415 -26.22 14.43 21.89
C LYS A 415 -25.09 13.41 21.74
N THR A 416 -24.76 13.06 20.51
CA THR A 416 -23.76 12.03 20.16
C THR A 416 -22.50 12.58 19.52
N ASP A 417 -22.31 13.89 19.54
CA ASP A 417 -21.12 14.62 19.07
C ASP A 417 -20.36 15.23 20.26
N CYS A 418 -20.26 14.49 21.35
CA CYS A 418 -19.68 14.99 22.60
C CYS A 418 -18.28 14.42 22.87
N TYR A 419 -17.30 15.31 22.91
CA TYR A 419 -15.88 14.97 23.09
C TYR A 419 -15.20 15.91 24.09
N ALA A 420 -14.53 15.34 25.11
CA ALA A 420 -13.68 16.12 26.00
C ALA A 420 -12.24 16.22 25.47
N LEU A 421 -11.76 17.45 25.25
CA LEU A 421 -10.45 17.75 24.67
C LEU A 421 -9.26 17.24 25.49
N ASN A 422 -9.41 17.11 26.80
CA ASN A 422 -8.38 16.65 27.74
C ASN A 422 -8.40 15.13 27.97
N SER A 423 -9.33 14.38 27.36
CA SER A 423 -9.48 12.94 27.61
C SER A 423 -8.17 12.17 27.37
N GLN A 424 -7.50 12.46 26.25
CA GLN A 424 -6.25 11.81 25.88
C GLN A 424 -5.14 12.11 26.88
N THR A 425 -4.96 13.37 27.27
CA THR A 425 -3.86 13.78 28.16
C THR A 425 -4.06 13.26 29.58
N VAL A 426 -5.28 13.26 30.09
CA VAL A 426 -5.62 12.73 31.43
C VAL A 426 -5.39 11.23 31.49
N VAL A 427 -5.91 10.47 30.52
CA VAL A 427 -5.74 9.00 30.50
C VAL A 427 -4.27 8.62 30.28
N ALA A 428 -3.56 9.27 29.35
CA ALA A 428 -2.14 9.03 29.15
C ALA A 428 -1.33 9.33 30.42
N SER A 429 -1.54 10.47 31.07
CA SER A 429 -0.84 10.80 32.32
C SER A 429 -1.14 9.81 33.45
N GLY A 430 -2.37 9.27 33.48
CA GLY A 430 -2.80 8.30 34.48
C GLY A 430 -2.30 6.88 34.25
N CYS A 431 -2.08 6.47 32.99
CA CYS A 431 -1.93 5.06 32.61
C CYS A 431 -0.70 4.72 31.77
N GLU A 432 -0.17 5.66 30.99
CA GLU A 432 0.94 5.41 30.07
C GLU A 432 2.16 4.85 30.81
N GLY A 433 2.77 3.80 30.27
CA GLY A 433 3.95 3.16 30.85
C GLY A 433 3.71 2.38 32.15
N LYS A 434 2.47 2.28 32.65
CA LYS A 434 2.13 1.48 33.83
C LYS A 434 1.65 0.08 33.42
N ASN A 435 1.82 -0.90 34.30
CA ASN A 435 1.27 -2.25 34.08
C ASN A 435 -0.24 -2.33 34.41
N SER A 436 -0.70 -1.47 35.33
CA SER A 436 -2.10 -1.32 35.70
C SER A 436 -2.41 0.13 36.07
N CYS A 437 -3.61 0.60 35.76
CA CYS A 437 -4.13 1.91 36.19
C CYS A 437 -5.65 1.85 36.37
N SER A 438 -6.18 2.80 37.14
CA SER A 438 -7.63 3.01 37.27
C SER A 438 -7.97 4.49 37.09
N ILE A 439 -9.01 4.78 36.32
CA ILE A 439 -9.47 6.14 36.00
C ILE A 439 -10.98 6.23 36.25
N LEU A 440 -11.40 7.19 37.07
CA LEU A 440 -12.81 7.48 37.33
C LEU A 440 -13.40 8.29 36.17
N ALA A 441 -14.49 7.81 35.57
CA ALA A 441 -15.20 8.48 34.49
C ALA A 441 -16.14 9.57 35.04
N SER A 442 -15.60 10.72 35.45
CA SER A 442 -16.40 11.80 36.05
C SER A 442 -16.02 13.20 35.54
N ASN A 443 -16.96 14.13 35.68
CA ASN A 443 -16.75 15.55 35.36
C ASN A 443 -15.65 16.19 36.22
N SER A 444 -15.36 15.66 37.42
CA SER A 444 -14.25 16.14 38.26
C SER A 444 -12.87 15.79 37.69
N VAL A 445 -12.78 14.74 36.85
CA VAL A 445 -11.53 14.27 36.24
C VAL A 445 -11.35 14.87 34.84
N PHE A 446 -12.44 14.90 34.05
CA PHE A 446 -12.39 15.26 32.64
C PHE A 446 -13.02 16.62 32.31
N SER A 447 -13.61 17.32 33.29
CA SER A 447 -14.58 18.41 33.04
C SER A 447 -15.85 17.89 32.35
N ASP A 448 -16.86 18.74 32.19
CA ASP A 448 -18.10 18.37 31.51
C ASP A 448 -18.13 18.94 30.06
N PRO A 449 -17.88 18.12 29.03
CA PRO A 449 -17.90 18.54 27.63
C PRO A 449 -19.32 18.78 27.08
N CYS A 450 -20.35 18.23 27.73
CA CYS A 450 -21.74 18.32 27.26
C CYS A 450 -22.73 18.18 28.42
N VAL A 451 -22.98 19.31 29.09
CA VAL A 451 -23.92 19.40 30.21
C VAL A 451 -25.30 18.85 29.83
N GLY A 452 -25.86 18.01 30.69
CA GLY A 452 -27.16 17.37 30.48
C GLY A 452 -27.14 16.12 29.58
N THR A 453 -25.96 15.73 29.09
CA THR A 453 -25.75 14.46 28.37
C THR A 453 -25.07 13.46 29.30
N PHE A 454 -25.61 12.24 29.40
CA PHE A 454 -24.98 11.19 30.18
C PHE A 454 -23.79 10.61 29.40
N LYS A 455 -22.59 10.62 29.95
CA LYS A 455 -21.36 10.29 29.21
C LYS A 455 -20.87 8.87 29.48
N TYR A 456 -19.84 8.48 28.76
CA TYR A 456 -19.01 7.31 29.04
C TYR A 456 -17.56 7.61 28.70
N LEU A 457 -16.65 6.90 29.37
CA LEU A 457 -15.22 6.93 29.08
C LEU A 457 -14.88 5.76 28.17
N TYR A 458 -14.47 6.05 26.94
CA TYR A 458 -13.89 5.09 26.01
C TYR A 458 -12.36 5.26 25.99
N ILE A 459 -11.62 4.16 26.10
CA ILE A 459 -10.16 4.12 26.00
C ILE A 459 -9.75 3.02 25.03
N SER A 460 -8.93 3.39 24.05
CA SER A 460 -8.21 2.47 23.16
C SER A 460 -6.74 2.43 23.56
N TYR A 461 -6.22 1.23 23.84
CA TYR A 461 -4.86 1.04 24.34
C TYR A 461 -4.25 -0.27 23.84
N SER A 462 -2.95 -0.41 23.98
CA SER A 462 -2.26 -1.69 23.77
C SER A 462 -1.32 -1.98 24.92
N CYS A 463 -1.00 -3.25 25.13
CA CYS A 463 0.07 -3.66 26.03
C CYS A 463 1.33 -3.83 25.21
N VAL A 464 2.37 -3.05 25.51
CA VAL A 464 3.69 -3.09 24.87
C VAL A 464 4.73 -3.56 25.87
N SER A 465 5.81 -4.20 25.41
CA SER A 465 6.94 -4.54 26.27
C SER A 465 7.45 -3.31 27.02
N LYS A 466 7.89 -3.48 28.27
CA LYS A 466 8.72 -2.45 28.89
C LYS A 466 9.98 -2.28 28.04
N CYS A 467 10.25 -1.08 27.55
CA CYS A 467 11.57 -0.75 27.02
C CYS A 467 12.59 -1.11 28.10
N LYS A 468 13.45 -2.10 27.83
CA LYS A 468 14.66 -2.27 28.63
C LYS A 468 15.48 -1.03 28.34
N THR A 469 15.51 -0.09 29.28
CA THR A 469 16.62 0.86 29.37
C THR A 469 17.87 0.02 29.65
N GLU A 470 18.45 -0.54 28.59
CA GLU A 470 19.86 -0.85 28.66
C GLU A 470 20.57 0.48 28.88
N SER A 471 21.21 0.57 30.03
CA SER A 471 22.13 1.63 30.39
C SER A 471 23.26 1.69 29.37
N SER A 472 23.00 2.30 28.22
CA SER A 472 24.01 2.90 27.37
C SER A 472 23.69 4.38 27.37
N SER A 473 24.31 5.09 28.31
CA SER A 473 24.43 6.53 28.27
C SER A 473 24.92 6.92 26.87
N LEU A 474 24.01 7.37 26.00
CA LEU A 474 24.40 7.98 24.74
C LEU A 474 25.08 9.30 25.10
N LEU A 475 26.41 9.25 25.20
CA LEU A 475 27.26 10.43 25.17
C LEU A 475 26.94 11.15 23.85
N ILE A 476 26.17 12.24 23.96
CA ILE A 476 25.98 13.20 22.89
C ILE A 476 27.35 13.85 22.67
N PHE A 477 28.11 13.40 21.67
CA PHE A 477 29.14 14.22 21.06
C PHE A 477 28.48 15.03 19.95
N VAL A 478 28.19 16.30 20.23
CA VAL A 478 28.01 17.31 19.20
C VAL A 478 29.41 17.61 18.66
N PHE A 479 29.73 17.16 17.45
CA PHE A 479 30.75 17.83 16.65
C PHE A 479 30.01 18.72 15.64
N ALA A 480 30.08 20.01 15.90
CA ALA A 480 29.98 21.03 14.88
C ALA A 480 31.36 21.11 14.22
N GLU A 481 31.44 20.86 12.91
CA GLU A 481 32.51 21.42 12.10
C GLU A 481 31.90 22.06 10.85
N ASN A 482 32.11 23.38 10.80
CA ASN A 482 32.03 24.24 9.64
C ASN A 482 33.36 24.18 8.86
N ASP A 483 33.30 24.65 7.62
CA ASP A 483 34.39 24.96 6.67
C ASP A 483 35.02 23.72 6.00
N SER A 484 35.05 23.57 4.67
CA SER A 484 35.18 24.53 3.57
C SER A 484 34.55 24.02 2.27
#